data_AF-A0A532CEQ8-F1
#
_entry.id   AF-A0A532CEQ8-F1
#
_cell.length_a   1.000
_cell.length_b   1.000
_cell.length_c   1.000
_cell.angle_alpha   90.00
_cell.angle_beta   90.00
_cell.angle_gamma   90.00
#
_symmetry.space_group_name_H-M   'P 1'
#
loop_
_entity.id
_entity.type
_entity.pdbx_description
1 polymer ?
#
loop_
_entity_poly.entity_id
_entity_poly.type
_entity_poly.pdbx_seq_one_letter_code
_entity_poly.pdbx_strand_id
1 'polypeptide(L)'
;MTTSPLRLGISRCLLGDEVRFDGGHKQDHFLTDILSRYVEWVPVCPEVEAGLGTPREAMRLVGNPHHPRLMTITSKHDHTQAMKTMIAARLDSLKKRDLSGFIFKRGSPSCGVERVRV
;
A
#
# COMPACT_ATOMS: atom_id res chain seq x y z
N MET A 1 9.04 21.13 25.70
CA MET A 1 8.60 19.76 25.40
C MET A 1 8.73 19.57 23.90
N THR A 2 9.70 18.76 23.44
CA THR A 2 9.80 18.41 22.02
C THR A 2 8.77 17.31 21.75
N THR A 3 7.60 17.69 21.25
CA THR A 3 6.61 16.72 20.75
C THR A 3 7.23 15.94 19.60
N SER A 4 7.37 14.63 19.75
CA SER A 4 7.77 13.74 18.65
C SER A 4 6.84 13.98 17.45
N PRO A 5 7.36 13.98 16.22
CA PRO A 5 6.54 14.19 15.03
C PRO A 5 5.49 13.08 14.89
N LEU A 6 4.25 13.46 14.54
CA LEU A 6 3.16 12.51 14.31
C LEU A 6 3.47 11.66 13.06
N ARG A 7 3.61 10.35 13.20
CA ARG A 7 3.93 9.47 12.06
C ARG A 7 2.69 8.81 11.51
N LEU A 8 2.47 8.94 10.20
CA LEU A 8 1.36 8.31 9.50
C LEU A 8 1.89 7.43 8.38
N GLY A 9 1.40 6.20 8.32
CA GLY A 9 1.60 5.34 7.16
C GLY A 9 0.80 5.83 5.96
N ILE A 10 1.33 5.71 4.75
CA ILE A 10 0.63 6.19 3.55
C ILE A 10 0.94 5.32 2.32
N SER A 11 -0.09 5.02 1.51
CA SER A 11 0.13 4.40 0.20
C SER A 11 1.00 5.31 -0.69
N ARG A 12 2.18 4.82 -1.11
CA ARG A 12 3.18 5.61 -1.87
C ARG A 12 2.63 6.35 -3.08
N CYS A 13 1.69 5.76 -3.81
CA CYS A 13 1.09 6.40 -4.98
C CYS A 13 0.35 7.71 -4.66
N LEU A 14 -0.10 7.91 -3.42
CA LEU A 14 -0.73 9.15 -2.95
C LEU A 14 0.27 10.29 -2.73
N LEU A 15 1.55 9.96 -2.56
CA LEU A 15 2.64 10.94 -2.44
C LEU A 15 3.21 11.38 -3.80
N GLY A 16 2.77 10.77 -4.90
CA GLY A 16 3.29 11.06 -6.24
C GLY A 16 4.24 10.00 -6.81
N ASP A 17 4.59 8.98 -6.02
CA ASP A 17 5.44 7.90 -6.52
C ASP A 17 4.76 7.11 -7.64
N GLU A 18 5.47 6.92 -8.75
CA GLU A 18 5.09 6.14 -9.93
C GLU A 18 5.20 4.63 -9.64
N VAL A 19 4.38 4.15 -8.70
CA VAL A 19 4.40 2.76 -8.22
C VAL A 19 3.12 2.00 -8.56
N ARG A 20 2.18 2.60 -9.30
CA ARG A 20 0.94 1.91 -9.67
C ARG A 20 1.19 0.87 -10.75
N PHE A 21 0.27 -0.08 -10.89
CA PHE A 21 0.35 -1.12 -11.92
C PHE A 21 0.45 -0.55 -13.35
N ASP A 22 -0.17 0.62 -13.60
CA ASP A 22 -0.14 1.33 -14.89
C ASP A 22 1.09 2.24 -15.06
N GLY A 23 2.06 2.19 -14.14
CA GLY A 23 3.25 3.03 -14.19
C GLY A 23 3.04 4.46 -13.67
N GLY A 24 1.82 4.84 -13.30
CA GLY A 24 1.52 6.19 -12.84
C GLY A 24 1.49 6.34 -11.32
N HIS A 25 0.97 7.47 -10.88
CA HIS A 25 0.70 7.79 -9.48
C HIS A 25 -0.77 8.21 -9.28
N LYS A 26 -1.12 8.58 -8.04
CA LYS A 26 -2.40 9.19 -7.65
C LYS A 26 -2.14 10.25 -6.59
N GLN A 27 -1.22 11.18 -6.89
CA GLN A 27 -0.83 12.24 -5.97
C GLN A 27 -2.08 12.97 -5.48
N ASP A 28 -2.14 13.16 -4.17
CA ASP A 28 -3.17 13.96 -3.54
C ASP A 28 -2.52 15.21 -2.94
N HIS A 29 -2.85 16.38 -3.49
CA HIS A 29 -2.27 17.66 -3.10
C HIS A 29 -2.57 18.03 -1.65
N PHE A 30 -3.70 17.59 -1.09
CA PHE A 30 -3.96 17.82 0.33
C PHE A 30 -2.95 17.05 1.19
N LEU A 31 -2.62 15.82 0.81
CA LEU A 31 -1.63 15.01 1.52
C LEU A 31 -0.20 15.54 1.34
N THR A 32 0.18 15.92 0.11
CA THR A 32 1.56 16.36 -0.18
C THR A 32 1.86 17.80 0.21
N ASP A 33 0.88 18.72 0.10
CA ASP A 33 1.16 20.16 0.16
C ASP A 33 0.69 20.78 1.49
N ILE A 34 -0.30 20.15 2.14
CA ILE A 34 -0.94 20.65 3.37
C ILE A 34 -0.58 19.74 4.55
N LEU A 35 -1.02 18.48 4.53
CA LEU A 35 -0.90 17.60 5.68
C LEU A 35 0.55 17.20 5.99
N SER A 36 1.41 17.12 4.97
CA SER A 36 2.86 16.85 5.09
C SER A 36 3.60 17.82 6.02
N ARG A 37 3.06 19.03 6.25
CA ARG A 37 3.64 20.02 7.16
C ARG A 37 3.48 19.64 8.64
N TYR A 38 2.58 18.72 8.94
CA TYR A 38 2.18 18.36 10.31
C TYR A 38 2.56 16.93 10.69
N VAL A 39 2.95 16.10 9.72
CA VAL A 39 3.18 14.67 9.92
C VAL A 39 4.43 14.19 9.22
N GLU A 40 5.05 13.14 9.75
CA GLU A 40 6.11 12.40 9.08
C GLU A 40 5.48 11.20 8.34
N TRP A 41 5.68 11.14 7.03
CA TRP A 41 5.15 10.05 6.21
C TRP A 41 6.00 8.79 6.34
N VAL A 42 5.34 7.66 6.58
CA VAL A 42 5.91 6.32 6.44
C VAL A 42 5.32 5.68 5.18
N PRO A 43 5.94 5.92 3.99
CA PRO A 43 5.44 5.40 2.73
C PRO A 43 5.45 3.86 2.70
N VAL A 44 4.40 3.26 2.16
CA VAL A 44 4.31 1.82 1.89
C VAL A 44 3.73 1.56 0.51
N CYS A 45 4.34 0.64 -0.24
CA CYS A 45 3.72 0.03 -1.42
C CYS A 45 3.91 -1.48 -1.33
N PRO A 46 2.88 -2.23 -0.86
CA PRO A 46 2.99 -3.68 -0.70
C PRO A 46 3.42 -4.37 -1.99
N GLU A 47 2.93 -3.92 -3.13
CA GLU A 47 3.19 -4.55 -4.42
C GLU A 47 4.66 -4.42 -4.84
N VAL A 48 5.23 -3.22 -4.76
CA VAL A 48 6.65 -2.99 -5.07
C VAL A 48 7.56 -3.60 -4.00
N GLU A 49 7.20 -3.51 -2.72
CA GLU A 49 7.96 -4.13 -1.63
C GLU A 49 7.95 -5.66 -1.71
N ALA A 50 6.91 -6.26 -2.30
CA ALA A 50 6.84 -7.70 -2.58
C ALA A 50 7.65 -8.10 -3.83
N GLY A 51 8.36 -7.16 -4.46
CA GLY A 51 9.21 -7.40 -5.63
C GLY A 51 8.48 -7.30 -6.97
N LEU A 52 7.24 -6.80 -7.00
CA LEU A 52 6.54 -6.60 -8.27
C LEU A 52 7.05 -5.34 -8.97
N GLY A 53 7.28 -5.45 -10.29
CA GLY A 53 7.72 -4.33 -11.12
C GLY A 53 6.69 -3.21 -11.25
N THR A 54 7.12 -2.09 -11.85
CA THR A 54 6.25 -1.00 -12.29
C THR A 54 6.65 -0.60 -13.71
N PRO A 55 5.75 -0.67 -14.71
CA PRO A 55 4.38 -1.18 -14.65
C PRO A 55 4.32 -2.70 -14.38
N ARG A 56 3.13 -3.19 -14.04
CA ARG A 56 2.82 -4.61 -13.82
C ARG A 56 1.40 -4.92 -14.22
N GLU A 57 1.11 -6.21 -14.39
CA GLU A 57 -0.24 -6.66 -14.69
C GLU A 57 -1.21 -6.29 -13.55
N ALA A 58 -2.42 -5.88 -13.91
CA ALA A 58 -3.48 -5.65 -12.93
C ALA A 58 -3.83 -6.95 -12.21
N MET A 59 -4.07 -6.83 -10.89
CA MET A 59 -4.39 -7.95 -10.03
C MET A 59 -5.76 -7.76 -9.37
N ARG A 60 -6.34 -8.85 -8.89
CA ARG A 60 -7.57 -8.87 -8.09
C ARG A 60 -7.48 -9.91 -6.99
N LEU A 61 -8.26 -9.70 -5.93
CA LEU A 61 -8.53 -10.74 -4.96
C LEU A 61 -9.54 -11.73 -5.55
N VAL A 62 -9.37 -13.02 -5.26
CA VAL A 62 -10.31 -14.08 -5.65
C VAL A 62 -10.47 -15.13 -4.55
N GLY A 63 -11.60 -15.83 -4.54
CA GLY A 63 -11.85 -16.98 -3.69
C GLY A 63 -12.54 -16.63 -2.39
N ASN A 64 -12.06 -17.18 -1.27
CA ASN A 64 -12.70 -16.98 0.04
C ASN A 64 -12.42 -15.55 0.56
N PRO A 65 -13.44 -14.74 0.90
CA PRO A 65 -13.24 -13.39 1.44
C PRO A 65 -12.43 -13.32 2.74
N HIS A 66 -12.42 -14.38 3.56
CA HIS A 66 -11.61 -14.45 4.77
C HIS A 66 -10.15 -14.81 4.49
N HIS A 67 -9.90 -15.49 3.37
CA HIS A 67 -8.57 -15.92 2.93
C HIS A 67 -8.41 -15.76 1.42
N PRO A 68 -8.44 -14.51 0.91
CA PRO A 68 -8.43 -14.27 -0.52
C PRO A 68 -7.05 -14.58 -1.10
N ARG A 69 -7.04 -14.94 -2.39
CA ARG A 69 -5.82 -15.05 -3.18
C ARG A 69 -5.64 -13.81 -4.04
N LEU A 70 -4.42 -13.28 -4.10
CA LEU A 70 -4.07 -12.17 -4.97
C LEU A 70 -3.57 -12.71 -6.30
N MET A 71 -4.36 -12.55 -7.36
CA MET A 71 -4.03 -13.09 -8.68
C MET A 71 -4.00 -12.01 -9.74
N THR A 72 -3.09 -12.15 -10.71
CA THR A 72 -3.12 -11.36 -11.93
C THR A 72 -4.36 -11.69 -12.77
N ILE A 73 -4.89 -10.70 -13.51
CA ILE A 73 -6.18 -10.82 -14.18
C ILE A 73 -6.10 -11.69 -15.45
N THR A 74 -5.06 -11.53 -16.25
CA THR A 74 -4.81 -12.19 -17.53
C THR A 74 -4.00 -13.46 -17.35
N SER A 75 -2.79 -13.38 -16.77
CA SER A 75 -1.87 -14.52 -16.63
C SER A 75 -2.27 -15.51 -15.54
N LYS A 76 -3.17 -15.13 -14.63
CA LYS A 76 -3.61 -15.94 -13.48
C LYS A 76 -2.45 -16.38 -12.56
N HIS A 77 -1.37 -15.61 -12.51
CA HIS A 77 -0.27 -15.82 -11.60
C HIS A 77 -0.72 -15.49 -10.17
N ASP A 78 -0.37 -16.35 -9.22
CA ASP A 78 -0.74 -16.21 -7.81
C ASP A 78 0.40 -15.56 -7.01
N HIS A 79 0.18 -14.32 -6.55
CA HIS A 79 1.13 -13.55 -5.75
C HIS A 79 0.86 -13.61 -4.24
N THR A 80 -0.07 -14.46 -3.80
CA THR A 80 -0.54 -14.49 -2.40
C THR A 80 0.61 -14.70 -1.42
N GLN A 81 1.51 -15.64 -1.68
CA GLN A 81 2.60 -15.94 -0.75
C GLN A 81 3.66 -14.86 -0.71
N ALA A 82 4.06 -14.31 -1.86
CA ALA A 82 4.98 -13.17 -1.92
C ALA A 82 4.44 -11.98 -1.11
N MET A 83 3.14 -11.69 -1.27
CA MET A 83 2.47 -10.61 -0.54
C MET A 83 2.42 -10.88 0.96
N LYS A 84 2.06 -12.10 1.39
CA LYS A 84 2.01 -12.47 2.82
C LYS A 84 3.37 -12.37 3.50
N THR A 85 4.42 -12.90 2.86
CA THR A 85 5.79 -12.85 3.37
C THR A 85 6.26 -11.41 3.55
N MET A 86 6.07 -10.56 2.53
CA MET A 86 6.44 -9.16 2.62
C MET A 86 5.62 -8.43 3.69
N ILE A 87 4.30 -8.63 3.77
CA ILE A 87 3.45 -7.99 4.79
C ILE A 87 3.93 -8.35 6.19
N ALA A 88 4.25 -9.62 6.46
CA ALA A 88 4.75 -10.05 7.77
C ALA A 88 6.03 -9.29 8.16
N ALA A 89 7.02 -9.24 7.25
CA ALA A 89 8.25 -8.50 7.47
C ALA A 89 8.01 -6.98 7.63
N ARG A 90 7.11 -6.41 6.83
CA ARG A 90 6.78 -4.98 6.88
C ARG A 90 6.08 -4.60 8.17
N LEU A 91 5.15 -5.43 8.66
CA LEU A 91 4.44 -5.18 9.92
C LEU A 91 5.41 -5.08 11.10
N ASP A 92 6.45 -5.91 11.16
CA ASP A 92 7.45 -5.84 12.23
C ASP A 92 8.32 -4.58 12.14
N SER A 93 8.57 -4.06 10.93
CA SER A 93 9.18 -2.75 10.74
C SER A 93 8.26 -1.61 11.17
N LEU A 94 6.97 -1.67 10.80
CA LEU A 94 6.00 -0.61 11.10
C LEU A 94 5.68 -0.53 12.59
N LYS A 95 5.61 -1.65 13.32
CA LYS A 95 5.43 -1.67 14.78
C LYS A 95 6.50 -0.87 15.52
N LYS A 96 7.72 -0.80 14.99
CA LYS A 96 8.84 -0.07 15.58
C LYS A 96 8.83 1.43 15.29
N ARG A 97 7.92 1.89 14.43
CA ARG A 97 7.87 3.28 13.95
C ARG A 97 6.92 4.19 14.72
N ASP A 98 6.17 3.66 15.69
CA ASP A 98 5.20 4.42 16.49
C ASP A 98 4.17 5.15 15.61
N LEU A 99 3.50 4.41 14.73
CA LEU A 99 2.51 4.97 13.82
C LEU A 99 1.23 5.35 14.57
N SER A 100 0.77 6.58 14.33
CA SER A 100 -0.50 7.09 14.87
C SER A 100 -1.70 6.83 13.96
N GLY A 101 -1.46 6.37 12.73
CA GLY A 101 -2.52 6.09 11.76
C GLY A 101 -1.99 5.70 10.39
N PHE A 102 -2.90 5.43 9.45
CA PHE A 102 -2.56 5.01 8.09
C PHE A 102 -3.55 5.56 7.05
N ILE A 103 -3.05 6.04 5.92
CA ILE A 103 -3.84 6.52 4.77
C ILE A 103 -3.67 5.56 3.60
N PHE A 104 -4.77 4.92 3.21
CA PHE A 104 -4.78 3.89 2.17
C PHE A 104 -5.39 4.38 0.86
N LYS A 105 -4.81 3.93 -0.27
CA LYS A 105 -5.43 4.15 -1.58
C LYS A 105 -6.66 3.26 -1.76
N ARG A 106 -7.84 3.89 -1.82
CA ARG A 106 -9.13 3.21 -2.08
C ARG A 106 -9.09 2.30 -3.32
N GLY A 107 -9.70 1.11 -3.19
CA GLY A 107 -9.97 0.17 -4.29
C GLY A 107 -8.76 -0.65 -4.76
N SER A 108 -7.60 -0.53 -4.10
CA SER A 108 -6.45 -1.38 -4.38
C SER A 108 -6.69 -2.80 -3.83
N PRO A 109 -6.30 -3.86 -4.56
CA PRO A 109 -6.39 -5.24 -4.06
C PRO A 109 -5.37 -5.52 -2.93
N SER A 110 -4.33 -4.70 -2.77
CA SER A 110 -3.32 -4.83 -1.72
C SER A 110 -3.50 -3.84 -0.57
N CYS A 111 -4.03 -2.64 -0.85
CA CYS A 111 -4.12 -1.54 0.12
C CYS A 111 -5.57 -1.16 0.47
N GLY A 112 -6.57 -1.68 -0.23
CA GLY A 112 -7.96 -1.32 0.02
C GLY A 112 -8.45 -1.91 1.35
N VAL A 113 -8.89 -1.04 2.27
CA VAL A 113 -9.42 -1.45 3.59
C VAL A 113 -10.90 -1.83 3.51
N GLU A 114 -11.64 -1.26 2.56
CA GLU A 114 -13.07 -1.49 2.40
C GLU A 114 -13.46 -1.65 0.94
N ARG A 115 -14.54 -2.41 0.70
CA ARG A 115 -15.20 -2.58 -0.61
C ARG A 115 -14.25 -3.05 -1.72
N VAL A 116 -13.26 -3.87 -1.36
CA VAL A 116 -12.44 -4.59 -2.33
C VAL A 116 -13.22 -5.81 -2.80
N ARG A 117 -13.41 -5.95 -4.11
CA ARG A 117 -14.11 -7.10 -4.68
C ARG A 117 -13.21 -8.33 -4.58
N VAL A 118 -13.74 -9.42 -4.03
CA VAL A 118 -13.17 -10.78 -4.01
C VAL A 118 -13.97 -11.64 -4.97
#